data_AF-A0A453CR70-F1
#
_entry.id   AF-A0A453CR70-F1
#
_cell.length_a   1.000
_cell.length_b   1.000
_cell.length_c   1.000
_cell.angle_alpha   90.00
_cell.angle_beta   90.00
_cell.angle_gamma   90.00
#
_symmetry.space_group_name_H-M   'P 1'
#
loop_
_entity.id
_entity.type
_entity.pdbx_description
1 polymer ?
#
loop_
_entity_poly.entity_id
_entity_poly.type
_entity_poly.pdbx_seq_one_letter_code
_entity_poly.pdbx_strand_id
1 'polypeptide(L)'
;MTSPFTDDVTRKFFESRKYFGLEADQVTFFQQGTLPCVSDDGRFIMETPYKVAKAPDGNGGVYAALKSKKLLDDMSSRGVKYVDCYGVDNVLVRVADPTFLGYFIEKGVSSAAKVVRKAYPQENVGVFVQRGRGGPLSVVEYSEMDAAMTTEINQSTGRLRYCWSNVCLHMFSLEFLNQVANSLEKDSVYHLAQKKIPSIHGYTMGLKLEQFIFDAFNYSPSTTLFEVLREEEFAPVKNANGSAYDTPDSAKLMLLRLHSRWVVAAGGFLTHSVPLYMTGVEVSPLSSYAGENLEAICRGRTFHAPSEISF
;
A
#
# COMPACT_ATOMS: atom_id res chain seq x y z
N MET A 1 6.28 8.85 -4.93
CA MET A 1 7.54 8.84 -4.17
C MET A 1 8.45 7.75 -4.73
N THR A 2 9.72 8.08 -5.01
CA THR A 2 10.75 7.15 -5.48
C THR A 2 11.86 7.04 -4.43
N SER A 3 12.80 6.11 -4.61
CA SER A 3 14.06 6.09 -3.87
C SER A 3 15.20 6.51 -4.80
N PRO A 4 16.41 6.81 -4.28
CA PRO A 4 17.58 7.04 -5.12
C PRO A 4 17.89 5.88 -6.09
N PHE A 5 17.44 4.67 -5.78
CA PHE A 5 17.65 3.47 -6.60
C PHE A 5 16.60 3.28 -7.70
N THR A 6 15.47 3.97 -7.62
CA THR A 6 14.31 3.77 -8.52
C THR A 6 13.93 5.00 -9.34
N ASP A 7 14.36 6.20 -8.94
CA ASP A 7 13.89 7.46 -9.53
C ASP A 7 14.13 7.57 -11.04
N ASP A 8 15.37 7.39 -11.50
CA ASP A 8 15.74 7.54 -12.91
C ASP A 8 14.98 6.57 -13.82
N VAL A 9 14.86 5.31 -13.40
CA VAL A 9 14.17 4.27 -14.18
C VAL A 9 12.67 4.56 -14.22
N THR A 10 12.09 4.98 -13.10
CA THR A 10 10.66 5.33 -13.03
C THR A 10 10.33 6.53 -13.91
N ARG A 11 11.11 7.62 -13.84
CA ARG A 11 10.88 8.82 -14.68
C ARG A 11 10.95 8.49 -16.17
N LYS A 12 12.03 7.82 -16.59
CA LYS A 12 12.21 7.38 -17.99
C LYS A 12 11.08 6.48 -18.47
N PHE A 13 10.60 5.59 -17.60
CA PHE A 13 9.47 4.73 -17.94
C PHE A 13 8.19 5.53 -18.19
N PHE A 14 7.83 6.46 -17.31
CA PHE A 14 6.66 7.33 -17.50
C PHE A 14 6.78 8.21 -18.75
N GLU A 15 7.94 8.82 -18.98
CA GLU A 15 8.22 9.59 -20.20
C GLU A 15 8.05 8.73 -21.46
N SER A 16 8.63 7.52 -21.46
CA SER A 16 8.53 6.57 -22.59
C SER A 16 7.10 6.11 -22.88
N ARG A 17 6.22 6.17 -21.86
CA ARG A 17 4.80 5.81 -21.94
C ARG A 17 3.89 7.03 -22.07
N LYS A 18 4.45 8.22 -22.32
CA LYS A 18 3.70 9.48 -22.42
C LYS A 18 2.74 9.68 -21.24
N TYR A 19 3.24 9.40 -20.04
CA TYR A 19 2.51 9.51 -18.77
C TYR A 19 1.17 8.77 -18.73
N PHE A 20 1.01 7.71 -19.55
CA PHE A 20 -0.21 6.91 -19.64
C PHE A 20 -1.47 7.74 -19.96
N GLY A 21 -1.31 8.85 -20.68
CA GLY A 21 -2.39 9.75 -21.07
C GLY A 21 -2.68 10.89 -20.08
N LEU A 22 -1.95 10.97 -18.96
CA LEU A 22 -1.99 12.13 -18.07
C LEU A 22 -1.10 13.27 -18.60
N GLU A 23 -1.38 14.50 -18.17
CA GLU A 23 -0.48 15.62 -18.41
C GLU A 23 0.75 15.53 -17.50
N ALA A 24 1.91 15.89 -18.02
CA ALA A 24 3.17 15.77 -17.29
C ALA A 24 3.20 16.61 -15.99
N ASP A 25 2.47 17.73 -15.95
CA ASP A 25 2.36 18.61 -14.78
C ASP A 25 1.39 18.11 -13.70
N GLN A 26 0.63 17.04 -13.99
CA GLN A 26 -0.19 16.30 -13.02
C GLN A 26 0.62 15.21 -12.29
N VAL A 27 1.81 14.85 -12.78
CA VAL A 27 2.64 13.77 -12.22
C VAL A 27 3.91 14.34 -11.60
N THR A 28 3.95 14.38 -10.26
CA THR A 28 5.12 14.85 -9.52
C THR A 28 5.93 13.69 -8.95
N PHE A 29 7.17 13.53 -9.45
CA PHE A 29 8.14 12.59 -8.87
C PHE A 29 9.02 13.28 -7.84
N PHE A 30 9.14 12.67 -6.67
CA PHE A 30 10.02 13.11 -5.60
C PHE A 30 10.65 11.92 -4.89
N GLN A 31 11.91 12.07 -4.52
CA GLN A 31 12.70 11.04 -3.86
C GLN A 31 12.56 11.14 -2.34
N GLN A 32 12.42 9.98 -1.69
CA GLN A 32 12.62 9.84 -0.25
C GLN A 32 14.11 9.92 0.11
N GLY A 33 14.40 10.04 1.40
CA GLY A 33 15.75 10.09 1.92
C GLY A 33 16.41 8.71 1.99
N THR A 34 17.52 8.69 2.71
CA THR A 34 18.23 7.45 3.05
C THR A 34 18.84 7.59 4.43
N LEU A 35 18.84 6.51 5.19
CA LEU A 35 19.51 6.43 6.48
C LEU A 35 20.78 5.56 6.40
N PRO A 36 21.80 5.87 7.21
CA PRO A 36 22.97 5.03 7.31
C PRO A 36 22.62 3.68 7.93
N CYS A 37 23.21 2.62 7.42
CA CYS A 37 23.17 1.31 8.04
C CYS A 37 24.11 1.28 9.25
N VAL A 38 23.70 0.65 10.34
CA VAL A 38 24.50 0.54 11.57
C VAL A 38 24.76 -0.92 11.93
N SER A 39 25.91 -1.21 12.54
CA SER A 39 26.14 -2.51 13.18
C SER A 39 25.41 -2.60 14.52
N ASP A 40 25.35 -3.81 15.09
CA ASP A 40 24.68 -4.06 16.38
C ASP A 40 25.29 -3.26 17.54
N ASP A 41 26.54 -2.79 17.40
CA ASP A 41 27.23 -1.90 18.36
C ASP A 41 27.07 -0.40 18.04
N GLY A 42 26.19 -0.04 17.11
CA GLY A 42 25.83 1.34 16.78
C GLY A 42 26.81 2.08 15.86
N ARG A 43 27.84 1.42 15.32
CA ARG A 43 28.77 2.04 14.36
C ARG A 43 28.19 2.04 12.95
N PHE A 44 28.54 3.05 12.15
CA PHE A 44 28.18 3.06 10.73
C PHE A 44 28.88 1.93 9.98
N ILE A 45 28.12 1.25 9.12
CA ILE A 45 28.66 0.26 8.20
C ILE A 45 29.21 1.00 6.97
N MET A 46 30.45 0.70 6.62
CA MET A 46 31.11 1.27 5.44
C MET A 46 30.91 0.35 4.24
N GLU A 47 30.27 0.84 3.17
CA GLU A 47 30.13 0.15 1.87
C GLU A 47 31.48 0.08 1.16
N THR A 48 32.23 1.19 1.19
CA THR A 48 33.61 1.31 0.71
C THR A 48 34.44 2.05 1.77
N PRO A 49 35.78 2.09 1.69
CA PRO A 49 36.61 2.80 2.68
C PRO A 49 36.28 4.29 2.84
N TYR A 50 35.53 4.89 1.91
CA TYR A 50 35.16 6.30 1.88
C TYR A 50 33.65 6.54 1.67
N LYS A 51 32.82 5.49 1.75
CA LYS A 51 31.35 5.59 1.55
C LYS A 51 30.61 4.79 2.60
N VAL A 52 29.72 5.47 3.33
CA VAL A 52 28.80 4.84 4.29
C VAL A 52 27.72 4.07 3.53
N ALA A 53 27.45 2.83 3.95
CA ALA A 53 26.34 2.05 3.44
C ALA A 53 25.02 2.71 3.87
N LYS A 54 24.13 2.94 2.91
CA LYS A 54 22.83 3.58 3.13
C LYS A 54 21.69 2.72 2.60
N ALA A 55 20.53 2.83 3.23
CA ALA A 55 19.28 2.24 2.77
C ALA A 55 18.20 3.33 2.70
N PRO A 56 17.14 3.12 1.90
CA PRO A 56 15.95 3.98 1.97
C PRO A 56 15.44 4.06 3.42
N ASP A 57 14.88 5.21 3.80
CA ASP A 57 14.48 5.54 5.17
C ASP A 57 13.11 4.97 5.58
N GLY A 58 12.61 3.98 4.85
CA GLY A 58 11.29 3.38 5.02
C GLY A 58 10.18 4.20 4.33
N ASN A 59 8.98 3.62 4.21
CA ASN A 59 7.87 4.32 3.56
C ASN A 59 7.36 5.54 4.36
N GLY A 60 7.67 5.62 5.66
CA GLY A 60 7.45 6.81 6.51
C GLY A 60 8.35 7.98 6.14
N GLY A 61 9.43 7.77 5.38
CA GLY A 61 10.25 8.86 4.80
C GLY A 61 9.46 9.82 3.89
N VAL A 62 8.24 9.44 3.50
CA VAL A 62 7.30 10.28 2.74
C VAL A 62 7.06 11.64 3.41
N TYR A 63 6.98 11.69 4.75
CA TYR A 63 6.66 12.93 5.47
C TYR A 63 7.80 13.96 5.34
N ALA A 64 9.04 13.52 5.59
CA ALA A 64 10.22 14.37 5.44
C ALA A 64 10.46 14.75 3.97
N ALA A 65 10.20 13.84 3.03
CA ALA A 65 10.34 14.09 1.60
C ALA A 65 9.34 15.15 1.09
N LEU A 66 8.06 15.03 1.46
CA LEU A 66 7.02 15.99 1.09
C LEU A 66 7.33 17.39 1.62
N LYS A 67 7.77 17.49 2.88
CA LYS A 67 8.14 18.76 3.53
C LYS A 67 9.36 19.40 2.89
N SER A 68 10.47 18.66 2.77
CA SER A 68 11.73 19.19 2.23
C SER A 68 11.62 19.64 0.76
N LYS A 69 10.71 19.04 0.00
CA LYS A 69 10.42 19.39 -1.39
C LYS A 69 9.28 20.41 -1.55
N LYS A 70 8.72 20.93 -0.44
CA LYS A 70 7.59 21.88 -0.43
C LYS A 70 6.36 21.37 -1.19
N LEU A 71 6.15 20.06 -1.21
CA LEU A 71 5.03 19.45 -1.93
C LEU A 71 3.72 19.59 -1.16
N LEU A 72 3.77 19.74 0.16
CA LEU A 72 2.58 20.08 0.95
C LEU A 72 2.09 21.50 0.60
N ASP A 73 3.01 22.44 0.40
CA ASP A 73 2.69 23.81 -0.04
C ASP A 73 2.14 23.82 -1.47
N ASP A 74 2.74 23.05 -2.39
CA ASP A 74 2.24 22.89 -3.76
C ASP A 74 0.81 22.31 -3.77
N MET A 75 0.58 21.21 -3.04
CA MET A 75 -0.75 20.62 -2.86
C MET A 75 -1.76 21.65 -2.32
N SER A 76 -1.38 22.41 -1.30
CA SER A 76 -2.23 23.47 -0.73
C SER A 76 -2.56 24.55 -1.76
N SER A 77 -1.57 25.00 -2.53
CA SER A 77 -1.75 26.02 -3.58
C SER A 77 -2.67 25.56 -4.71
N ARG A 78 -2.74 24.24 -4.96
CA ARG A 78 -3.64 23.59 -5.93
C ARG A 78 -5.03 23.29 -5.36
N GLY A 79 -5.28 23.59 -4.08
CA GLY A 79 -6.55 23.33 -3.42
C GLY A 79 -6.78 21.86 -3.04
N VAL A 80 -5.73 21.03 -2.99
CA VAL A 80 -5.82 19.65 -2.50
C VAL A 80 -6.18 19.68 -1.02
N LYS A 81 -7.19 18.89 -0.63
CA LYS A 81 -7.64 18.78 0.77
C LYS A 81 -7.27 17.45 1.41
N TYR A 82 -7.22 16.40 0.59
CA TYR A 82 -7.07 15.02 1.02
C TYR A 82 -6.07 14.32 0.11
N VAL A 83 -5.30 13.40 0.67
CA VAL A 83 -4.26 12.65 -0.03
C VAL A 83 -4.50 11.17 0.21
N ASP A 84 -4.70 10.44 -0.89
CA ASP A 84 -4.80 8.98 -0.93
C ASP A 84 -3.40 8.38 -1.10
N CYS A 85 -2.98 7.57 -0.14
CA CYS A 85 -1.67 6.95 -0.05
C CYS A 85 -1.82 5.44 -0.16
N TYR A 86 -1.11 4.83 -1.10
CA TYR A 86 -1.18 3.39 -1.34
C TYR A 86 0.17 2.73 -1.62
N GLY A 87 0.26 1.43 -1.34
CA GLY A 87 1.38 0.58 -1.74
C GLY A 87 1.32 0.22 -3.23
N VAL A 88 2.43 0.43 -3.95
CA VAL A 88 2.53 0.20 -5.41
C VAL A 88 2.39 -1.28 -5.82
N ASP A 89 2.53 -2.20 -4.87
CA ASP A 89 2.52 -3.65 -5.09
C ASP A 89 1.10 -4.25 -5.18
N ASN A 90 0.06 -3.48 -4.88
CA ASN A 90 -1.32 -3.97 -4.90
C ASN A 90 -1.98 -3.81 -6.29
N VAL A 91 -2.22 -4.94 -6.97
CA VAL A 91 -2.85 -4.96 -8.31
C VAL A 91 -4.32 -4.55 -8.28
N LEU A 92 -5.01 -4.72 -7.14
CA LEU A 92 -6.43 -4.40 -6.98
C LEU A 92 -6.68 -3.02 -6.35
N VAL A 93 -5.65 -2.17 -6.24
CA VAL A 93 -5.81 -0.86 -5.62
C VAL A 93 -6.83 0.00 -6.39
N ARG A 94 -7.82 0.49 -5.66
CA ARG A 94 -8.78 1.50 -6.14
C ARG A 94 -8.22 2.89 -5.89
N VAL A 95 -7.37 3.36 -6.80
CA VAL A 95 -6.70 4.67 -6.70
C VAL A 95 -7.74 5.80 -6.70
N ALA A 96 -7.71 6.64 -5.66
CA ALA A 96 -8.66 7.74 -5.47
C ALA A 96 -10.13 7.26 -5.40
N ASP A 97 -10.38 6.16 -4.67
CA ASP A 97 -11.72 5.60 -4.47
C ASP A 97 -12.74 6.63 -3.93
N PRO A 98 -13.77 7.00 -4.72
CA PRO A 98 -14.76 7.99 -4.30
C PRO A 98 -15.60 7.52 -3.11
N THR A 99 -15.79 6.21 -2.91
CA THR A 99 -16.54 5.68 -1.77
C THR A 99 -15.78 5.90 -0.47
N PHE A 100 -14.48 5.57 -0.48
CA PHE A 100 -13.60 5.80 0.66
C PHE A 100 -13.38 7.28 0.95
N LEU A 101 -13.22 8.10 -0.09
CA LEU A 101 -13.16 9.56 0.05
C LEU A 101 -14.45 10.13 0.65
N GLY A 102 -15.62 9.70 0.17
CA GLY A 102 -16.91 10.13 0.69
C GLY A 102 -17.07 9.77 2.18
N TYR A 103 -16.71 8.54 2.55
CA TYR A 103 -16.70 8.11 3.95
C TYR A 103 -15.75 8.94 4.81
N PHE A 104 -14.54 9.22 4.31
CA PHE A 104 -13.55 10.06 5.00
C PHE A 104 -14.10 11.46 5.30
N ILE A 105 -14.74 12.09 4.30
CA ILE A 105 -15.36 13.41 4.43
C ILE A 105 -16.52 13.38 5.41
N GLU A 106 -17.42 12.40 5.29
CA GLU A 106 -18.60 12.25 6.17
C GLU A 106 -18.19 12.07 7.63
N LYS A 107 -17.13 11.30 7.90
CA LYS A 107 -16.62 11.11 9.26
C LYS A 107 -15.89 12.33 9.83
N GLY A 108 -15.45 13.26 8.99
CA GLY A 108 -14.75 14.47 9.42
C GLY A 108 -13.46 14.16 10.21
N VAL A 109 -12.72 13.12 9.80
CA VAL A 109 -11.51 12.67 10.48
C VAL A 109 -10.23 13.22 9.84
N SER A 110 -9.12 13.20 10.58
CA SER A 110 -7.81 13.60 10.06
C SER A 110 -7.10 12.51 9.26
N SER A 111 -7.39 11.24 9.57
CA SER A 111 -6.83 10.08 8.88
C SER A 111 -7.80 8.90 8.79
N ALA A 112 -7.68 8.07 7.78
CA ALA A 112 -8.39 6.80 7.69
C ALA A 112 -7.53 5.73 7.04
N ALA A 113 -7.88 4.46 7.26
CA ALA A 113 -7.26 3.34 6.58
C ALA A 113 -8.33 2.38 6.04
N LYS A 114 -8.15 1.92 4.80
CA LYS A 114 -8.82 0.71 4.37
C LYS A 114 -8.16 -0.48 5.03
N VAL A 115 -8.99 -1.41 5.51
CA VAL A 115 -8.54 -2.63 6.17
C VAL A 115 -9.23 -3.82 5.53
N VAL A 116 -8.52 -4.94 5.47
CA VAL A 116 -9.12 -6.24 5.14
C VAL A 116 -9.12 -7.11 6.37
N ARG A 117 -10.06 -8.05 6.43
CA ARG A 117 -9.99 -9.09 7.46
C ARG A 117 -8.72 -9.92 7.27
N LYS A 118 -8.06 -10.21 8.39
CA LYS A 118 -6.96 -11.17 8.45
C LYS A 118 -7.48 -12.52 7.94
N ALA A 119 -6.81 -13.08 6.94
CA ALA A 119 -7.23 -14.31 6.27
C ALA A 119 -7.08 -15.53 7.19
N TYR A 120 -6.02 -15.53 7.99
CA TYR A 120 -5.71 -16.57 8.98
C TYR A 120 -4.80 -16.01 10.08
N PRO A 121 -4.75 -16.64 11.27
CA PRO A 121 -4.04 -16.10 12.43
C PRO A 121 -2.56 -15.76 12.18
N GLN A 122 -1.86 -16.56 11.36
CA GLN A 122 -0.43 -16.44 11.04
C GLN A 122 -0.13 -15.59 9.79
N GLU A 123 -1.11 -14.86 9.25
CA GLU A 123 -0.84 -13.96 8.12
C GLU A 123 0.18 -12.88 8.51
N ASN A 124 1.24 -12.72 7.71
CA ASN A 124 2.32 -11.76 7.90
C ASN A 124 1.88 -10.35 7.48
N VAL A 125 0.98 -9.77 8.27
CA VAL A 125 0.43 -8.43 8.05
C VAL A 125 0.30 -7.71 9.39
N GLY A 126 0.68 -6.43 9.41
CA GLY A 126 0.42 -5.57 10.56
C GLY A 126 -1.08 -5.43 10.82
N VAL A 127 -1.45 -5.22 12.08
CA VAL A 127 -2.87 -5.11 12.50
C VAL A 127 -3.12 -3.79 13.19
N PHE A 128 -4.28 -3.20 12.92
CA PHE A 128 -4.73 -2.02 13.66
C PHE A 128 -5.13 -2.41 15.08
N VAL A 129 -4.60 -1.68 16.05
CA VAL A 129 -4.91 -1.83 17.48
C VAL A 129 -5.21 -0.46 18.07
N GLN A 130 -6.03 -0.45 19.13
CA GLN A 130 -6.19 0.75 19.95
C GLN A 130 -5.26 0.66 21.16
N ARG A 131 -4.42 1.67 21.36
CA ARG A 131 -3.50 1.73 22.51
C ARG A 131 -4.24 2.22 23.75
N GLY A 132 -4.62 1.29 24.63
CA GLY A 132 -5.38 1.63 25.84
C GLY A 132 -6.82 2.05 25.55
N ARG A 133 -7.61 2.29 26.60
CA ARG A 133 -9.02 2.67 26.46
C ARG A 133 -9.12 4.11 25.97
N GLY A 134 -9.62 4.32 24.76
CA GLY A 134 -9.79 5.66 24.18
C GLY A 134 -8.51 6.30 23.66
N GLY A 135 -7.39 5.57 23.63
CA GLY A 135 -6.15 6.06 23.01
C GLY A 135 -6.16 5.96 21.49
N PRO A 136 -5.07 6.39 20.83
CA PRO A 136 -4.99 6.41 19.38
C PRO A 136 -5.02 5.01 18.78
N LEU A 137 -5.44 4.94 17.52
CA LEU A 137 -5.19 3.77 16.69
C LEU A 137 -3.73 3.76 16.28
N SER A 138 -3.10 2.59 16.36
CA SER A 138 -1.74 2.34 15.89
C SER A 138 -1.72 1.04 15.10
N VAL A 139 -0.68 0.81 14.32
CA VAL A 139 -0.41 -0.50 13.72
C VAL A 139 0.62 -1.21 14.58
N VAL A 140 0.39 -2.49 14.86
CA VAL A 140 1.42 -3.40 15.39
C VAL A 140 1.84 -4.28 14.23
N GLU A 141 3.12 -4.24 13.88
CA GLU A 141 3.64 -5.07 12.80
C GLU A 141 3.68 -6.55 13.18
N TYR A 142 3.54 -7.42 12.17
CA TYR A 142 3.48 -8.87 12.43
C TYR A 142 4.75 -9.40 13.12
N SER A 143 5.90 -8.77 12.88
CA SER A 143 7.17 -9.10 13.54
C SER A 143 7.23 -8.69 15.02
N GLU A 144 6.30 -7.83 15.46
CA GLU A 144 6.19 -7.32 16.82
C GLU A 144 5.05 -7.99 17.60
N MET A 145 4.25 -8.85 16.96
CA MET A 145 3.17 -9.60 17.59
C MET A 145 3.69 -10.87 18.25
N ASP A 146 3.28 -11.13 19.50
CA ASP A 146 3.51 -12.42 20.14
C ASP A 146 2.52 -13.50 19.66
N ALA A 147 2.83 -14.77 19.91
CA ALA A 147 2.01 -15.90 19.47
C ALA A 147 0.58 -15.88 20.06
N ALA A 148 0.40 -15.35 21.28
CA ALA A 148 -0.90 -15.25 21.91
C ALA A 148 -1.78 -14.23 21.19
N MET A 149 -1.22 -13.05 20.87
CA MET A 149 -1.89 -12.01 20.11
C MET A 149 -2.33 -12.52 18.74
N THR A 150 -1.49 -13.28 18.03
CA THR A 150 -1.83 -13.75 16.68
C THR A 150 -3.06 -14.66 16.63
N THR A 151 -3.35 -15.38 17.71
CA THR A 151 -4.40 -16.41 17.78
C THR A 151 -5.57 -16.04 18.69
N GLU A 152 -5.52 -14.87 19.35
CA GLU A 152 -6.53 -14.48 20.31
C GLU A 152 -7.91 -14.32 19.65
N ILE A 153 -8.93 -14.95 20.24
CA ILE A 153 -10.32 -14.89 19.77
C ILE A 153 -11.12 -13.94 20.65
N ASN A 154 -11.85 -13.03 20.00
CA ASN A 154 -12.87 -12.23 20.64
C ASN A 154 -14.10 -13.12 20.96
N GLN A 155 -14.35 -13.34 22.25
CA GLN A 155 -15.36 -14.28 22.73
C GLN A 155 -16.80 -13.91 22.32
N SER A 156 -17.10 -12.62 22.13
CA SER A 156 -18.45 -12.20 21.71
C SER A 156 -18.71 -12.36 20.22
N THR A 157 -17.67 -12.29 19.39
CA THR A 157 -17.81 -12.34 17.92
C THR A 157 -17.37 -13.67 17.33
N GLY A 158 -16.61 -14.48 18.06
CA GLY A 158 -16.00 -15.72 17.57
C GLY A 158 -14.91 -15.50 16.52
N ARG A 159 -14.48 -14.25 16.31
CA ARG A 159 -13.46 -13.86 15.33
C ARG A 159 -12.13 -13.56 16.01
N LEU A 160 -11.05 -13.50 15.23
CA LEU A 160 -9.77 -12.99 15.72
C LEU A 160 -9.97 -11.61 16.35
N ARG A 161 -9.41 -11.41 17.55
CA ARG A 161 -9.45 -10.11 18.24
C ARG A 161 -8.73 -9.05 17.41
N TYR A 162 -7.58 -9.40 16.86
CA TYR A 162 -6.77 -8.55 16.00
C TYR A 162 -7.00 -8.94 14.54
N CYS A 163 -8.14 -8.50 13.99
CA CYS A 163 -8.61 -8.93 12.67
C CYS A 163 -8.47 -7.90 11.56
N TRP A 164 -8.19 -6.63 11.85
CA TRP A 164 -8.10 -5.57 10.85
C TRP A 164 -6.66 -5.40 10.38
N SER A 165 -6.39 -5.96 9.20
CA SER A 165 -5.06 -5.95 8.60
C SER A 165 -4.78 -4.59 7.96
N ASN A 166 -3.58 -4.06 8.22
CA ASN A 166 -3.06 -2.89 7.53
C ASN A 166 -2.58 -3.30 6.13
N VAL A 167 -3.29 -2.84 5.10
CA VAL A 167 -2.97 -3.09 3.70
C VAL A 167 -2.31 -1.90 3.01
N CYS A 168 -1.80 -0.95 3.80
CA CYS A 168 -1.14 0.27 3.30
C CYS A 168 -2.01 1.07 2.32
N LEU A 169 -3.29 1.22 2.64
CA LEU A 169 -4.27 2.05 1.91
C LEU A 169 -4.80 3.10 2.89
N HIS A 170 -4.26 4.32 2.84
CA HIS A 170 -4.47 5.36 3.85
C HIS A 170 -4.99 6.64 3.19
N MET A 171 -5.93 7.31 3.84
CA MET A 171 -6.36 8.66 3.46
C MET A 171 -5.94 9.62 4.57
N PHE A 172 -5.33 10.74 4.20
CA PHE A 172 -4.96 11.79 5.14
C PHE A 172 -5.52 13.14 4.70
N SER A 173 -5.96 13.96 5.65
CA SER A 173 -6.15 15.37 5.38
C SER A 173 -4.79 16.05 5.16
N LEU A 174 -4.75 17.05 4.26
CA LEU A 174 -3.52 17.79 4.00
C LEU A 174 -3.02 18.53 5.25
N GLU A 175 -3.95 19.06 6.05
CA GLU A 175 -3.64 19.70 7.34
C GLU A 175 -2.92 18.74 8.29
N PHE A 176 -3.44 17.52 8.43
CA PHE A 176 -2.81 16.49 9.25
C PHE A 176 -1.44 16.07 8.74
N LEU A 177 -1.27 15.87 7.42
CA LEU A 177 0.04 15.56 6.84
C LEU A 177 1.08 16.64 7.16
N ASN A 178 0.67 17.91 7.12
CA ASN A 178 1.54 19.03 7.47
C ASN A 178 1.92 19.01 8.96
N GLN A 179 0.98 18.70 9.85
CA GLN A 179 1.28 18.53 11.27
C GLN A 179 2.27 17.37 11.50
N VAL A 180 2.00 16.20 10.92
CA VAL A 180 2.80 14.98 11.10
C VAL A 180 4.23 15.17 10.59
N ALA A 181 4.40 15.82 9.43
CA ALA A 181 5.73 16.11 8.89
C ALA A 181 6.58 17.04 9.77
N ASN A 182 5.95 17.78 10.71
CA ASN A 182 6.65 18.61 11.69
C ASN A 182 6.90 17.90 13.03
N SER A 183 6.09 16.87 13.37
CA SER A 183 6.18 16.14 14.63
C SER A 183 7.07 14.90 14.53
N LEU A 184 6.92 14.07 13.49
CA LEU A 184 7.67 12.80 13.36
C LEU A 184 9.18 12.98 13.31
N GLU A 185 9.64 14.08 12.69
CA GLU A 185 11.07 14.43 12.65
C GLU A 185 11.64 14.62 14.06
N LYS A 186 10.84 15.11 15.02
CA LYS A 186 11.28 15.34 16.40
C LYS A 186 11.37 14.04 17.20
N ASP A 187 10.42 13.14 16.99
CA ASP A 187 10.30 11.94 17.82
C ASP A 187 11.26 10.82 17.38
N SER A 188 11.77 10.86 16.14
CA SER A 188 12.86 9.99 15.66
C SER A 188 12.64 8.50 15.95
N VAL A 189 11.40 8.04 15.85
CA VAL A 189 11.04 6.62 16.01
C VAL A 189 11.42 5.88 14.74
N TYR A 190 12.25 4.84 14.89
CA TYR A 190 12.70 3.99 13.81
C TYR A 190 12.49 2.52 14.17
N HIS A 191 11.99 1.75 13.21
CA HIS A 191 11.93 0.31 13.28
C HIS A 191 13.25 -0.28 12.77
N LEU A 192 13.75 -1.28 13.50
CA LEU A 192 15.04 -1.90 13.23
C LEU A 192 14.85 -3.20 12.45
N ALA A 193 15.43 -3.27 11.25
CA ALA A 193 15.45 -4.47 10.44
C ALA A 193 16.87 -5.02 10.31
N GLN A 194 17.13 -6.20 10.87
CA GLN A 194 18.40 -6.87 10.71
C GLN A 194 18.53 -7.44 9.29
N LYS A 195 19.58 -7.07 8.57
CA LYS A 195 19.83 -7.46 7.18
C LYS A 195 21.31 -7.77 6.94
N LYS A 196 21.57 -8.54 5.89
CA LYS A 196 22.90 -8.71 5.32
C LYS A 196 23.21 -7.50 4.43
N ILE A 197 24.21 -6.71 4.79
CA ILE A 197 24.50 -5.39 4.19
C ILE A 197 25.86 -5.44 3.51
N PRO A 198 25.97 -5.01 2.23
CA PRO A 198 27.26 -4.86 1.56
C PRO A 198 28.21 -3.96 2.35
N SER A 199 29.45 -4.40 2.51
CA SER A 199 30.47 -3.66 3.27
C SER A 199 31.87 -3.79 2.65
N ILE A 200 32.84 -3.04 3.19
CA ILE A 200 34.27 -3.16 2.85
C ILE A 200 34.83 -4.57 3.07
N HIS A 201 34.15 -5.41 3.84
CA HIS A 201 34.52 -6.80 4.13
C HIS A 201 33.65 -7.79 3.34
N GLY A 202 33.02 -7.36 2.25
CA GLY A 202 32.05 -8.14 1.48
C GLY A 202 30.63 -7.92 1.99
N TYR A 203 30.22 -8.67 3.02
CA TYR A 203 28.91 -8.51 3.64
C TYR A 203 29.01 -8.62 5.16
N THR A 204 28.25 -7.78 5.85
CA THR A 204 28.17 -7.76 7.31
C THR A 204 26.71 -7.77 7.73
N MET A 205 26.40 -8.45 8.84
CA MET A 205 25.08 -8.33 9.45
C MET A 205 24.98 -6.97 10.14
N GLY A 206 23.88 -6.26 9.90
CA GLY A 206 23.62 -4.97 10.52
C GLY A 206 22.15 -4.60 10.48
N LEU A 207 21.85 -3.43 11.01
CA LEU A 207 20.52 -2.88 11.18
C LEU A 207 20.28 -1.80 10.13
N LYS A 208 19.12 -1.89 9.47
CA LYS A 208 18.51 -0.80 8.74
C LYS A 208 17.47 -0.14 9.63
N LEU A 209 17.45 1.19 9.63
CA LEU A 209 16.46 1.99 10.32
C LEU A 209 15.42 2.41 9.29
N GLU A 210 14.14 2.16 9.58
CA GLU A 210 13.03 2.50 8.71
C GLU A 210 11.94 3.21 9.53
N GLN A 211 11.36 4.26 8.96
CA GLN A 211 10.11 4.83 9.45
C GLN A 211 8.94 4.19 8.69
N PHE A 212 7.81 3.99 9.36
CA PHE A 212 6.63 3.49 8.70
C PHE A 212 5.56 4.57 8.50
N ILE A 213 4.91 4.55 7.34
CA ILE A 213 3.88 5.52 6.98
C ILE A 213 2.73 5.51 7.99
N PHE A 214 2.42 4.34 8.55
CA PHE A 214 1.36 4.18 9.55
C PHE A 214 1.74 4.67 10.95
N ASP A 215 3.00 5.02 11.23
CA ASP A 215 3.38 5.62 12.52
C ASP A 215 2.69 6.97 12.74
N ALA A 216 2.26 7.61 11.65
CA ALA A 216 1.45 8.82 11.68
C ALA A 216 0.13 8.64 12.46
N PHE A 217 -0.48 7.44 12.48
CA PHE A 217 -1.76 7.24 13.17
C PHE A 217 -1.68 7.53 14.67
N ASN A 218 -0.50 7.42 15.29
CA ASN A 218 -0.28 7.77 16.69
C ASN A 218 -0.49 9.28 16.98
N TYR A 219 -0.31 10.12 15.96
CA TYR A 219 -0.44 11.58 16.06
C TYR A 219 -1.81 12.08 15.59
N SER A 220 -2.64 11.19 15.05
CA SER A 220 -3.91 11.57 14.46
C SER A 220 -4.92 11.90 15.55
N PRO A 221 -5.50 13.12 15.55
CA PRO A 221 -6.56 13.46 16.50
C PRO A 221 -7.82 12.60 16.30
N SER A 222 -8.06 12.12 15.08
CA SER A 222 -9.16 11.22 14.77
C SER A 222 -8.83 10.27 13.62
N THR A 223 -9.09 8.98 13.85
CA THR A 223 -8.86 7.91 12.87
C THR A 223 -10.10 7.04 12.73
N THR A 224 -10.43 6.68 11.49
CA THR A 224 -11.44 5.66 11.21
C THR A 224 -10.87 4.54 10.35
N LEU A 225 -11.44 3.34 10.48
CA LEU A 225 -11.15 2.20 9.62
C LEU A 225 -12.31 1.97 8.66
N PHE A 226 -12.00 1.58 7.43
CA PHE A 226 -12.97 1.25 6.39
C PHE A 226 -12.72 -0.18 5.92
N GLU A 227 -13.56 -1.12 6.36
CA GLU A 227 -13.41 -2.53 5.99
C GLU A 227 -13.80 -2.75 4.53
N VAL A 228 -12.91 -3.34 3.74
CA VAL A 228 -13.14 -3.72 2.34
C VAL A 228 -13.00 -5.22 2.13
N LEU A 229 -13.58 -5.71 1.04
CA LEU A 229 -13.42 -7.09 0.60
C LEU A 229 -12.02 -7.29 0.00
N ARG A 230 -11.28 -8.26 0.51
CA ARG A 230 -9.91 -8.56 0.05
C ARG A 230 -9.88 -8.86 -1.44
N GLU A 231 -10.81 -9.68 -1.90
CA GLU A 231 -10.93 -10.10 -3.29
C GLU A 231 -11.37 -8.99 -4.25
N GLU A 232 -11.70 -7.80 -3.74
CA GLU A 232 -11.98 -6.62 -4.56
C GLU A 232 -10.86 -5.59 -4.54
N GLU A 233 -10.09 -5.50 -3.47
CA GLU A 233 -9.21 -4.35 -3.24
C GLU A 233 -7.79 -4.69 -2.78
N PHE A 234 -7.44 -5.97 -2.56
CA PHE A 234 -6.12 -6.35 -2.06
C PHE A 234 -5.55 -7.63 -2.69
N ALA A 235 -4.63 -7.44 -3.65
CA ALA A 235 -3.83 -8.48 -4.27
C ALA A 235 -2.36 -8.01 -4.41
N PRO A 236 -1.55 -8.10 -3.34
CA PRO A 236 -0.17 -7.64 -3.35
C PRO A 236 0.77 -8.55 -4.14
N VAL A 237 1.82 -7.97 -4.70
CA VAL A 237 2.92 -8.67 -5.38
C VAL A 237 4.21 -8.45 -4.60
N LYS A 238 4.54 -9.40 -3.71
CA LYS A 238 5.70 -9.34 -2.80
C LYS A 238 6.76 -10.39 -3.11
N ASN A 239 6.35 -11.52 -3.70
CA ASN A 239 7.19 -12.69 -3.90
C ASN A 239 7.27 -13.06 -5.39
N ALA A 240 8.36 -13.72 -5.80
CA ALA A 240 8.46 -14.27 -7.15
C ALA A 240 7.52 -15.46 -7.36
N ASN A 241 7.13 -15.71 -8.62
CA ASN A 241 6.40 -16.93 -9.00
C ASN A 241 7.16 -18.19 -8.53
N GLY A 242 6.41 -19.19 -8.06
CA GLY A 242 6.95 -20.36 -7.36
C GLY A 242 6.87 -20.26 -5.82
N SER A 243 6.66 -19.05 -5.28
CA SER A 243 6.33 -18.85 -3.86
C SER A 243 4.87 -19.19 -3.57
N ALA A 244 4.53 -19.44 -2.30
CA ALA A 244 3.20 -19.90 -1.90
C ALA A 244 2.11 -18.80 -1.94
N TYR A 245 2.46 -17.53 -1.85
CA TYR A 245 1.52 -16.40 -1.75
C TYR A 245 2.13 -15.09 -2.29
N ASP A 246 1.26 -14.11 -2.57
CA ASP A 246 1.61 -12.74 -3.00
C ASP A 246 2.57 -12.70 -4.19
N THR A 247 2.30 -13.50 -5.22
CA THR A 247 3.08 -13.60 -6.45
C THR A 247 2.41 -12.86 -7.62
N PRO A 248 3.15 -12.53 -8.70
CA PRO A 248 2.56 -12.05 -9.93
C PRO A 248 1.40 -12.92 -10.44
N ASP A 249 1.55 -14.24 -10.41
CA ASP A 249 0.51 -15.17 -10.86
C ASP A 249 -0.73 -15.13 -9.96
N SER A 250 -0.55 -15.08 -8.62
CA SER A 250 -1.70 -14.98 -7.71
C SER A 250 -2.43 -13.65 -7.87
N ALA A 251 -1.71 -12.54 -8.04
CA ALA A 251 -2.32 -11.22 -8.18
C ALA A 251 -3.05 -11.08 -9.51
N LYS A 252 -2.44 -11.54 -10.62
CA LYS A 252 -3.09 -11.63 -11.94
C LYS A 252 -4.39 -12.43 -11.85
N LEU A 253 -4.37 -13.58 -11.19
CA LEU A 253 -5.54 -14.43 -11.06
C LEU A 253 -6.64 -13.79 -10.23
N MET A 254 -6.31 -13.06 -9.16
CA MET A 254 -7.29 -12.30 -8.37
C MET A 254 -7.96 -11.21 -9.21
N LEU A 255 -7.19 -10.45 -10.01
CA LEU A 255 -7.70 -9.45 -10.95
C LEU A 255 -8.67 -10.07 -11.97
N LEU A 256 -8.24 -11.14 -12.65
CA LEU A 256 -9.07 -11.83 -13.64
C LEU A 256 -10.37 -12.37 -13.05
N ARG A 257 -10.35 -12.85 -11.80
CA ARG A 257 -11.54 -13.33 -11.08
C ARG A 257 -12.47 -12.18 -10.71
N LEU A 258 -11.94 -11.05 -10.25
CA LEU A 258 -12.73 -9.85 -9.96
C LEU A 258 -13.50 -9.40 -11.21
N HIS A 259 -12.78 -9.22 -12.31
CA HIS A 259 -13.34 -8.81 -13.59
C HIS A 259 -14.33 -9.83 -14.17
N SER A 260 -14.06 -11.13 -14.02
CA SER A 260 -15.02 -12.18 -14.39
C SER A 260 -16.34 -12.06 -13.62
N ARG A 261 -16.30 -11.72 -12.31
CA ARG A 261 -17.51 -11.45 -11.52
C ARG A 261 -18.24 -10.21 -12.04
N TRP A 262 -17.52 -9.16 -12.44
CA TRP A 262 -18.14 -7.97 -13.03
C TRP A 262 -18.88 -8.27 -14.34
N VAL A 263 -18.28 -9.07 -15.23
CA VAL A 263 -18.92 -9.50 -16.49
C VAL A 263 -20.22 -10.27 -16.22
N VAL A 264 -20.19 -11.21 -15.27
CA VAL A 264 -21.39 -11.98 -14.89
C VAL A 264 -22.44 -11.08 -14.25
N ALA A 265 -22.05 -10.18 -13.35
CA ALA A 265 -22.97 -9.22 -12.73
C ALA A 265 -23.63 -8.28 -13.76
N ALA A 266 -22.91 -7.95 -14.83
CA ALA A 266 -23.41 -7.15 -15.96
C ALA A 266 -24.28 -7.94 -16.96
N GLY A 267 -24.60 -9.20 -16.67
CA GLY A 267 -25.45 -10.06 -17.51
C GLY A 267 -24.73 -10.77 -18.66
N GLY A 268 -23.40 -10.84 -18.61
CA GLY A 268 -22.59 -11.64 -19.53
C GLY A 268 -22.41 -13.08 -19.08
N PHE A 269 -22.04 -13.95 -20.01
CA PHE A 269 -21.74 -15.36 -19.77
C PHE A 269 -20.26 -15.63 -20.00
N LEU A 270 -19.68 -16.52 -19.19
CA LEU A 270 -18.29 -16.94 -19.34
C LEU A 270 -18.22 -18.38 -19.86
N THR A 271 -17.38 -18.59 -20.86
CA THR A 271 -16.94 -19.93 -21.30
C THR A 271 -15.43 -20.00 -21.20
N HIS A 272 -14.89 -21.19 -21.04
CA HIS A 272 -13.46 -21.35 -20.83
C HIS A 272 -13.00 -22.72 -21.33
N SER A 273 -11.83 -22.77 -21.96
CA SER A 273 -11.19 -24.04 -22.36
C SER A 273 -10.26 -24.61 -21.28
N VAL A 274 -9.95 -23.80 -20.27
CA VAL A 274 -9.15 -24.16 -19.08
C VAL A 274 -9.93 -23.77 -17.83
N PRO A 275 -9.68 -24.37 -16.66
CA PRO A 275 -10.45 -24.03 -15.45
C PRO A 275 -10.40 -22.53 -15.11
N LEU A 276 -11.54 -21.94 -14.71
CA LEU A 276 -11.61 -20.52 -14.31
C LEU A 276 -10.70 -20.17 -13.13
N TYR A 277 -10.24 -21.17 -12.36
CA TYR A 277 -9.23 -20.91 -11.34
C TYR A 277 -7.84 -20.65 -11.92
N MET A 278 -7.64 -20.71 -13.25
CA MET A 278 -6.39 -20.44 -13.97
C MET A 278 -6.53 -19.37 -15.08
N THR A 279 -7.72 -18.80 -15.28
CA THR A 279 -8.00 -17.84 -16.36
C THR A 279 -9.15 -16.90 -15.98
N GLY A 280 -9.47 -15.93 -16.82
CA GLY A 280 -10.66 -15.09 -16.66
C GLY A 280 -10.75 -14.03 -17.75
N VAL A 281 -11.53 -13.00 -17.46
CA VAL A 281 -11.65 -11.81 -18.30
C VAL A 281 -10.84 -10.69 -17.67
N GLU A 282 -10.13 -9.90 -18.47
CA GLU A 282 -9.54 -8.64 -18.05
C GLU A 282 -10.43 -7.48 -18.52
N VAL A 283 -10.74 -6.53 -17.64
CA VAL A 283 -11.50 -5.33 -17.97
C VAL A 283 -10.55 -4.15 -17.79
N SER A 284 -10.39 -3.35 -18.84
CA SER A 284 -9.59 -2.14 -18.77
C SER A 284 -10.21 -1.14 -17.77
N PRO A 285 -9.40 -0.47 -16.93
CA PRO A 285 -9.88 0.60 -16.06
C PRO A 285 -10.55 1.76 -16.79
N LEU A 286 -10.30 1.93 -18.10
CA LEU A 286 -10.98 2.92 -18.94
C LEU A 286 -12.41 2.50 -19.32
N SER A 287 -12.70 1.20 -19.26
CA SER A 287 -14.04 0.66 -19.51
C SER A 287 -14.88 0.64 -18.22
N SER A 288 -14.26 0.32 -17.09
CA SER A 288 -14.93 0.20 -15.79
C SER A 288 -13.92 0.32 -14.64
N TYR A 289 -14.20 1.17 -13.66
CA TYR A 289 -13.36 1.40 -12.48
C TYR A 289 -13.59 0.34 -11.40
N ALA A 290 -14.85 0.01 -11.11
CA ALA A 290 -15.25 -0.91 -10.05
C ALA A 290 -16.36 -1.90 -10.48
N GLY A 291 -16.56 -2.10 -11.79
CA GLY A 291 -17.56 -3.00 -12.36
C GLY A 291 -18.80 -2.31 -12.93
N GLU A 292 -18.91 -0.99 -12.82
CA GLU A 292 -19.96 -0.19 -13.43
C GLU A 292 -19.84 -0.10 -14.97
N ASN A 293 -20.90 0.35 -15.65
CA ASN A 293 -20.94 0.60 -17.10
C ASN A 293 -20.69 -0.60 -18.03
N LEU A 294 -20.65 -1.82 -17.50
CA LEU A 294 -20.40 -3.03 -18.31
C LEU A 294 -21.66 -3.62 -18.96
N GLU A 295 -22.87 -3.24 -18.54
CA GLU A 295 -24.11 -3.87 -19.04
C GLU A 295 -24.26 -3.78 -20.56
N ALA A 296 -23.97 -2.61 -21.14
CA ALA A 296 -24.06 -2.40 -22.58
C ALA A 296 -23.08 -3.28 -23.38
N ILE A 297 -21.96 -3.66 -22.75
CA ILE A 297 -20.90 -4.47 -23.35
C ILE A 297 -21.17 -5.96 -23.12
N CYS A 298 -21.70 -6.34 -21.97
CA CYS A 298 -21.73 -7.72 -21.50
C CYS A 298 -23.09 -8.40 -21.66
N ARG A 299 -24.21 -7.66 -21.55
CA ARG A 299 -25.55 -8.25 -21.43
C ARG A 299 -25.88 -9.16 -22.62
N GLY A 300 -26.17 -10.43 -22.32
CA GLY A 300 -26.54 -11.44 -23.32
C GLY A 300 -25.39 -11.94 -24.18
N ARG A 301 -24.14 -11.51 -23.92
CA ARG A 301 -22.95 -11.92 -24.67
C ARG A 301 -22.15 -12.97 -23.90
N THR A 302 -21.46 -13.82 -24.67
CA THR A 302 -20.58 -14.86 -24.13
C THR A 302 -19.12 -14.48 -24.37
N PHE A 303 -18.30 -14.52 -23.32
CA PHE A 303 -16.87 -14.25 -23.37
C PHE A 303 -16.11 -15.57 -23.18
N HIS A 304 -15.16 -15.85 -24.07
CA HIS A 304 -14.32 -17.05 -23.99
C HIS A 304 -12.98 -16.70 -23.32
N ALA A 305 -12.76 -17.18 -22.10
CA ALA A 305 -11.55 -16.89 -21.33
C ALA A 305 -10.32 -17.70 -21.84
N PRO A 306 -9.12 -17.09 -21.91
CA PRO A 306 -8.81 -15.70 -21.56
C PRO A 306 -9.31 -14.70 -22.60
N SER A 307 -9.89 -13.59 -22.14
CA SER A 307 -10.32 -12.48 -23.01
C SER A 307 -10.16 -11.13 -22.32
N GLU A 308 -10.23 -10.06 -23.10
CA GLU A 308 -10.07 -8.68 -22.63
C GLU A 308 -11.27 -7.83 -23.09
N ILE A 309 -11.70 -6.90 -22.24
CA ILE A 309 -12.65 -5.83 -22.53
C ILE A 309 -11.90 -4.50 -22.42
N SER A 310 -11.50 -3.96 -23.56
CA SER A 310 -10.88 -2.63 -23.70
C SER A 310 -11.72 -1.71 -24.59
N PHE A 311 -11.46 -0.40 -24.45
CA PHE A 311 -12.06 0.67 -25.23
C PHE A 311 -11.34 0.83 -26.58
#